data_AF-S8DAT3-F1
#
_entry.id   AF-S8DAT3-F1
#
_cell.length_a   1.000
_cell.length_b   1.000
_cell.length_c   1.000
_cell.angle_alpha   90.00
_cell.angle_beta   90.00
_cell.angle_gamma   90.00
#
_symmetry.space_group_name_H-M   'P 1'
#
loop_
_entity.id
_entity.type
_entity.pdbx_description
1 polymer ?
#
loop_
_entity_poly.entity_id
_entity_poly.type
_entity_poly.pdbx_seq_one_letter_code
_entity_poly.pdbx_strand_id
1 'polypeptide(L)'
;GQSTSRSEEYRQLFRLPSDETLIQDYNCALQDNFLLQGHMYLFDHYICFYSNLFGFETKRIIPFQEITSIRRAKAVAVFPTAIEIITSEKKYFFTSFLFRDEAFKLIDEGWQRMSTDQMVPNLFSEATSFHSFHLLYDLSFYLSK
;
A
#
# COMPACT_ATOMS: atom_id res chain seq x y z
N GLY A 1 23.80 -6.52 9.90
CA GLY A 1 24.76 -5.45 10.19
C GLY A 1 24.47 -4.18 9.39
N GLN A 2 24.49 -4.24 8.06
CA GLN A 2 24.35 -3.05 7.20
C GLN A 2 22.93 -2.79 6.61
N SER A 3 21.94 -3.66 6.85
CA SER A 3 20.58 -3.54 6.29
C SER A 3 19.66 -2.63 7.11
N THR A 4 19.83 -2.62 8.43
CA THR A 4 18.96 -1.85 9.35
C THR A 4 19.19 -0.35 9.25
N SER A 5 20.43 0.10 9.04
CA SER A 5 20.75 1.52 8.93
C SER A 5 20.16 2.15 7.66
N ARG A 6 20.26 1.47 6.51
CA ARG A 6 19.68 1.96 5.25
C ARG A 6 18.15 1.98 5.27
N SER A 7 17.54 0.97 5.91
CA SER A 7 16.09 0.92 6.07
C SER A 7 15.58 2.13 6.87
N GLU A 8 16.27 2.48 7.95
CA GLU A 8 15.97 3.66 8.77
C GLU A 8 16.20 4.98 8.01
N GLU A 9 17.28 5.09 7.23
CA GLU A 9 17.53 6.24 6.36
C GLU A 9 16.40 6.46 5.34
N TYR A 10 15.91 5.40 4.69
CA TYR A 10 14.79 5.51 3.76
C TYR A 10 13.48 5.83 4.46
N ARG A 11 13.21 5.25 5.63
CA ARG A 11 12.06 5.60 6.46
C ARG A 11 12.06 7.10 6.80
N GLN A 12 13.21 7.62 7.21
CA GLN A 12 13.40 9.04 7.51
C GLN A 12 13.31 9.94 6.26
N LEU A 13 13.80 9.48 5.10
CA LEU A 13 13.72 10.19 3.82
C LEU A 13 12.28 10.59 3.46
N PHE A 14 11.33 9.70 3.77
CA PHE A 14 9.89 9.90 3.56
C PHE A 14 9.13 10.36 4.81
N ARG A 15 9.84 10.54 5.95
CA ARG A 15 9.26 10.94 7.24
C ARG A 15 8.13 10.01 7.71
N LEU A 16 8.28 8.72 7.48
CA LEU A 16 7.29 7.72 7.87
C LEU A 16 7.28 7.49 9.40
N PRO A 17 6.21 6.90 9.96
CA PRO A 17 6.16 6.43 11.35
C PRO A 17 7.31 5.49 11.72
N SER A 18 7.62 5.36 13.01
CA SER A 18 8.76 4.55 13.52
C SER A 18 8.54 3.05 13.49
N ASP A 19 7.30 2.62 13.35
CA ASP A 19 6.86 1.24 13.22
C ASP A 19 6.88 0.72 11.77
N GLU A 20 7.17 1.58 10.79
CA GLU A 20 7.34 1.13 9.40
C GLU A 20 8.62 0.33 9.19
N THR A 21 8.46 -0.89 8.67
CA THR A 21 9.58 -1.71 8.21
C THR A 21 9.69 -1.68 6.70
N LEU A 22 10.90 -1.47 6.17
CA LEU A 22 11.16 -1.63 4.74
C LEU A 22 11.11 -3.13 4.38
N ILE A 23 10.20 -3.48 3.49
CA ILE A 23 10.04 -4.85 2.98
C ILE A 23 10.98 -5.09 1.80
N GLN A 24 10.99 -4.16 0.84
CA GLN A 24 11.81 -4.28 -0.36
C GLN A 24 11.96 -2.93 -1.07
N ASP A 25 13.05 -2.75 -1.83
CA ASP A 25 13.21 -1.63 -2.74
C ASP A 25 13.44 -2.09 -4.19
N TYR A 26 13.01 -1.27 -5.14
CA TYR A 26 13.08 -1.55 -6.56
C TYR A 26 13.56 -0.33 -7.35
N ASN A 27 14.57 -0.54 -8.20
CA ASN A 27 14.84 0.38 -9.30
C ASN A 27 13.61 0.40 -10.22
N CYS A 28 13.08 1.59 -10.50
CA CYS A 28 11.96 1.76 -11.42
C CYS A 28 11.96 3.18 -12.01
N ALA A 29 10.93 3.50 -12.79
CA ALA A 29 10.64 4.87 -13.14
C ALA A 29 9.16 5.17 -12.90
N LEU A 30 8.84 6.42 -12.59
CA LEU A 30 7.47 6.91 -12.51
C LEU A 30 7.16 7.69 -13.79
N GLN A 31 6.12 7.27 -14.51
CA GLN A 31 5.59 8.00 -15.65
C GLN A 31 4.52 8.98 -15.18
N ASP A 32 4.83 10.28 -15.28
CA ASP A 32 3.90 11.40 -15.06
C ASP A 32 3.85 12.21 -16.38
N ASN A 33 4.22 13.50 -16.37
CA ASN A 33 4.45 14.26 -17.62
C ASN A 33 5.70 13.81 -18.38
N PHE A 34 6.69 13.28 -17.65
CA PHE A 34 7.94 12.73 -18.16
C PHE A 34 8.26 11.44 -17.40
N LEU A 35 9.22 10.66 -17.92
CA LEU A 35 9.70 9.46 -17.25
C LEU A 35 10.74 9.84 -16.19
N LEU A 36 10.39 9.68 -14.91
CA LEU A 36 11.26 9.99 -13.79
C LEU A 36 11.94 8.71 -13.30
N GLN A 37 13.22 8.53 -13.62
CA GLN A 37 14.01 7.41 -13.12
C GLN A 37 14.26 7.56 -11.60
N GLY A 38 14.02 6.49 -10.85
CA GLY A 38 14.15 6.54 -9.39
C GLY A 38 14.05 5.17 -8.73
N HIS A 39 13.71 5.18 -7.45
CA HIS A 39 13.52 3.98 -6.64
C HIS A 39 12.15 3.99 -5.99
N MET A 40 11.49 2.84 -6.03
CA MET A 40 10.34 2.52 -5.20
C MET A 40 10.81 1.83 -3.93
N TYR A 41 10.22 2.19 -2.80
CA TYR A 41 10.44 1.60 -1.49
C TYR A 41 9.09 1.10 -0.97
N LEU A 42 9.02 -0.21 -0.75
CA LEU A 42 7.85 -0.88 -0.22
C LEU A 42 8.01 -1.04 1.29
N PHE A 43 7.18 -0.34 2.06
CA PHE A 43 7.08 -0.49 3.51
C PHE A 43 5.83 -1.30 3.87
N ASP A 44 5.65 -1.60 5.15
CA ASP A 44 4.49 -2.34 5.65
C ASP A 44 3.16 -1.69 5.25
N HIS A 45 3.05 -0.37 5.40
CA HIS A 45 1.80 0.36 5.16
C HIS A 45 1.89 1.39 4.03
N TYR A 46 3.06 1.60 3.43
CA TYR A 46 3.28 2.61 2.39
C TYR A 46 4.06 2.09 1.18
N ILE A 47 3.70 2.58 0.00
CA ILE A 47 4.53 2.55 -1.20
C ILE A 47 5.11 3.95 -1.41
N CYS A 48 6.42 4.07 -1.34
CA CYS A 48 7.12 5.32 -1.50
C CYS A 48 7.96 5.33 -2.78
N PHE A 49 8.16 6.50 -3.38
CA PHE A 49 9.03 6.68 -4.55
C PHE A 49 9.89 7.92 -4.41
N TYR A 50 11.18 7.79 -4.73
CA TYR A 50 12.15 8.87 -4.77
C TYR A 50 12.83 8.95 -6.14
N SER A 51 12.96 10.18 -6.66
CA SER A 51 13.77 10.51 -7.82
C SER A 51 14.51 11.82 -7.56
N ASN A 52 15.76 11.91 -8.02
CA ASN A 52 16.52 13.16 -8.05
C ASN A 52 17.23 13.26 -9.41
N LEU A 53 16.56 13.90 -10.36
CA LEU A 53 17.09 14.12 -11.70
C LEU A 53 17.48 15.59 -11.84
N PHE A 54 18.74 15.86 -12.16
CA PHE A 54 19.28 17.21 -12.35
C PHE A 54 19.03 18.14 -11.14
N GLY A 55 19.02 17.59 -9.92
CA GLY A 55 18.76 18.36 -8.69
C GLY A 55 17.28 18.57 -8.36
N PHE A 56 16.37 18.13 -9.23
CA PHE A 56 14.93 18.17 -8.97
C PHE A 56 14.50 16.92 -8.20
N GLU A 57 14.34 17.09 -6.89
CA GLU A 57 13.84 16.06 -6.01
C GLU A 57 12.33 15.86 -6.19
N THR A 58 11.92 14.61 -6.38
CA THR A 58 10.52 14.19 -6.41
C THR A 58 10.30 13.06 -5.42
N LYS A 59 9.34 13.24 -4.52
CA LYS A 59 8.85 12.22 -3.58
C LYS A 59 7.38 11.92 -3.83
N ARG A 60 7.00 10.65 -3.74
CA ARG A 60 5.61 10.20 -3.64
C ARG A 60 5.50 9.24 -2.46
N ILE A 61 4.42 9.36 -1.70
CA ILE A 61 4.08 8.51 -0.58
C ILE A 61 2.64 8.08 -0.83
N ILE A 62 2.40 6.79 -0.96
CA ILE A 62 1.11 6.21 -1.28
C ILE A 62 0.75 5.25 -0.14
N PRO A 63 -0.14 5.63 0.79
CA PRO A 63 -0.62 4.72 1.82
C PRO A 63 -1.42 3.58 1.19
N PHE A 64 -1.21 2.35 1.66
CA PHE A 64 -1.95 1.19 1.15
C PHE A 64 -3.47 1.34 1.29
N GLN A 65 -3.92 2.01 2.36
CA GLN A 65 -5.34 2.27 2.62
C GLN A 65 -6.02 3.13 1.53
N GLU A 66 -5.27 3.95 0.80
CA GLU A 66 -5.82 4.81 -0.26
C GLU A 66 -5.90 4.09 -1.61
N ILE A 67 -5.27 2.92 -1.73
CA ILE A 67 -5.24 2.16 -2.98
C ILE A 67 -6.58 1.48 -3.22
N THR A 68 -7.12 1.68 -4.42
CA THR A 68 -8.40 1.11 -4.87
C THR A 68 -8.22 0.03 -5.93
N SER A 69 -7.09 0.01 -6.64
CA SER A 69 -6.77 -1.01 -7.65
C SER A 69 -5.28 -1.05 -7.94
N ILE A 70 -4.75 -2.26 -8.14
CA ILE A 70 -3.38 -2.52 -8.57
C ILE A 70 -3.42 -3.41 -9.82
N ARG A 71 -2.70 -3.04 -10.88
CA ARG A 71 -2.74 -3.76 -12.17
C ARG A 71 -1.36 -3.95 -12.77
N ARG A 72 -1.16 -5.13 -13.36
CA ARG A 72 -0.06 -5.35 -14.31
C ARG A 72 -0.39 -4.64 -15.62
N ALA A 73 0.48 -3.73 -16.04
CA ALA A 73 0.31 -3.01 -17.30
C ALA A 73 1.40 -3.37 -18.31
N LYS A 74 1.09 -3.20 -19.60
CA LYS A 74 2.08 -3.22 -20.69
C LYS A 74 2.46 -1.78 -20.99
N ALA A 75 3.73 -1.41 -20.85
CA ALA A 75 4.19 -0.11 -21.32
C ALA A 75 4.11 -0.09 -22.85
N VAL A 76 3.60 0.99 -23.44
CA VAL A 76 3.53 1.13 -24.89
C VAL A 76 4.97 1.22 -25.43
N ALA A 77 5.29 0.35 -26.37
CA ALA A 77 6.47 0.34 -27.23
C ALA A 77 7.75 -0.44 -26.85
N VAL A 78 8.11 -0.79 -25.59
CA VAL A 78 9.42 -1.49 -25.41
C VAL A 78 9.48 -2.66 -24.40
N PHE A 79 8.86 -2.67 -23.22
CA PHE A 79 8.86 -3.86 -22.34
C PHE A 79 7.63 -3.94 -21.40
N PRO A 80 7.09 -5.14 -21.11
CA PRO A 80 5.92 -5.33 -20.23
C PRO A 80 6.28 -5.25 -18.73
N THR A 81 7.00 -4.21 -18.31
CA THR A 81 7.56 -4.06 -16.96
C THR A 81 6.87 -2.95 -16.16
N ALA A 82 5.54 -2.79 -16.32
CA ALA A 82 4.79 -1.75 -15.64
C ALA A 82 3.79 -2.29 -14.60
N ILE A 83 3.63 -1.50 -13.52
CA ILE A 83 2.64 -1.66 -12.46
C ILE A 83 1.87 -0.35 -12.36
N GLU A 84 0.55 -0.42 -12.54
CA GLU A 84 -0.37 0.68 -12.33
C GLU A 84 -0.96 0.58 -10.92
N ILE A 85 -0.86 1.67 -10.15
CA ILE A 85 -1.47 1.82 -8.83
C ILE A 85 -2.48 2.95 -8.91
N ILE A 86 -3.72 2.68 -8.51
CA ILE A 86 -4.83 3.64 -8.56
C ILE A 86 -5.25 3.94 -7.13
N THR A 87 -5.25 5.21 -6.75
CA THR A 87 -5.86 5.71 -5.51
C THR A 87 -7.20 6.39 -5.80
N SER A 88 -7.88 6.86 -4.76
CA SER A 88 -9.08 7.71 -4.89
C SER A 88 -8.79 9.01 -5.66
N GLU A 89 -7.57 9.54 -5.58
CA GLU A 89 -7.20 10.84 -6.14
C GLU A 89 -6.42 10.75 -7.45
N LYS A 90 -5.50 9.78 -7.58
CA LYS A 90 -4.53 9.76 -8.68
C LYS A 90 -4.21 8.33 -9.16
N LYS A 91 -3.78 8.24 -10.42
CA LYS A 91 -3.17 7.03 -11.00
C LYS A 91 -1.66 7.21 -11.08
N TYR A 92 -0.93 6.19 -10.68
CA TYR A 92 0.52 6.11 -10.74
C TYR A 92 0.92 4.98 -11.67
N PHE A 93 1.80 5.28 -12.62
CA PHE A 93 2.27 4.31 -13.60
C PHE A 93 3.77 4.10 -13.42
N PHE A 94 4.13 3.05 -12.69
CA PHE A 94 5.52 2.69 -12.45
C PHE A 94 6.00 1.73 -13.53
N THR A 95 7.17 1.98 -14.11
CA THR A 95 7.73 1.20 -15.22
C THR A 95 9.16 0.75 -14.93
N SER A 96 9.75 0.00 -15.86
CA SER A 96 11.18 -0.33 -15.84
C SER A 96 11.61 -1.22 -14.67
N PHE A 97 10.67 -1.95 -14.07
CA PHE A 97 11.01 -2.96 -13.06
C PHE A 97 11.82 -4.10 -13.67
N LEU A 98 12.95 -4.44 -13.03
CA LEU A 98 13.72 -5.64 -13.39
C LEU A 98 12.95 -6.91 -13.03
N PHE A 99 12.33 -6.94 -11.84
CA PHE A 99 11.57 -8.07 -11.31
C PHE A 99 10.10 -7.70 -11.08
N ARG A 100 9.41 -7.32 -12.16
CA ARG A 100 8.03 -6.79 -12.08
C ARG A 100 7.06 -7.71 -11.35
N ASP A 101 7.06 -8.99 -11.67
CA ASP A 101 6.07 -9.92 -11.12
C ASP A 101 6.25 -10.14 -9.62
N GLU A 102 7.50 -10.14 -9.14
CA GLU A 102 7.83 -10.16 -7.71
C GLU A 102 7.37 -8.87 -7.02
N ALA A 103 7.71 -7.71 -7.60
CA ALA A 103 7.25 -6.42 -7.09
C ALA A 103 5.72 -6.35 -7.01
N PHE A 104 5.03 -6.76 -8.08
CA PHE A 104 3.57 -6.80 -8.11
C PHE A 104 3.01 -7.71 -7.01
N LYS A 105 3.59 -8.90 -6.84
CA LYS A 105 3.15 -9.86 -5.81
C LYS A 105 3.28 -9.25 -4.40
N LEU A 106 4.43 -8.68 -4.05
CA LEU A 106 4.62 -8.11 -2.71
C LEU A 106 3.74 -6.88 -2.46
N ILE A 107 3.55 -6.05 -3.48
CA ILE A 107 2.64 -4.90 -3.42
C ILE A 107 1.19 -5.36 -3.21
N ASP A 108 0.73 -6.36 -3.96
CA ASP A 108 -0.62 -6.90 -3.83
C ASP A 108 -0.82 -7.55 -2.45
N GLU A 109 0.13 -8.34 -1.97
CA GLU A 109 0.11 -8.92 -0.62
C GLU A 109 0.06 -7.85 0.49
N GLY A 110 0.80 -6.75 0.35
CA GLY A 110 0.72 -5.60 1.26
C GLY A 110 -0.65 -4.94 1.27
N TRP A 111 -1.24 -4.75 0.10
CA TRP A 111 -2.56 -4.14 -0.04
C TRP A 111 -3.69 -5.01 0.54
N GLN A 112 -3.63 -6.33 0.33
CA GLN A 112 -4.63 -7.26 0.85
C GLN A 112 -4.59 -7.36 2.38
N ARG A 113 -3.40 -7.26 3.01
CA ARG A 113 -3.28 -7.24 4.48
C ARG A 113 -4.07 -6.08 5.09
N MET A 114 -3.95 -4.88 4.51
CA MET A 114 -4.71 -3.70 4.95
C MET A 114 -6.21 -3.84 4.73
N SER A 115 -6.62 -4.47 3.63
CA SER A 115 -8.05 -4.75 3.37
C SER A 115 -8.63 -5.73 4.39
N THR A 116 -7.83 -6.70 4.84
CA THR A 116 -8.23 -7.71 5.82
C THR A 116 -8.33 -7.10 7.23
N ASP A 117 -7.37 -6.28 7.62
CA ASP A 117 -7.37 -5.59 8.93
C ASP A 117 -8.54 -4.61 9.09
N GLN A 118 -9.14 -4.12 8.00
CA GLN A 118 -10.40 -3.36 8.08
C GLN A 118 -11.66 -4.24 8.21
N MET A 119 -11.61 -5.51 7.80
CA MET A 119 -12.75 -6.42 7.93
C MET A 119 -12.89 -6.99 9.33
N VAL A 120 -11.78 -7.21 10.06
CA VAL A 120 -11.83 -7.81 11.41
C VAL A 120 -12.55 -6.92 12.44
N PRO A 121 -12.31 -5.59 12.52
CA PRO A 121 -13.05 -4.69 13.40
C PRO A 121 -14.55 -4.67 13.10
N ASN A 122 -14.93 -4.75 11.81
CA ASN A 122 -16.33 -4.80 11.40
C ASN A 122 -16.99 -6.12 11.80
N LEU A 123 -16.28 -7.24 11.72
CA LEU A 123 -16.80 -8.54 12.13
C LEU A 123 -17.06 -8.62 13.64
N PHE A 124 -16.18 -8.03 14.46
CA PHE A 124 -16.39 -7.93 15.90
C PHE A 124 -17.51 -6.94 16.27
N SER A 125 -17.66 -5.84 15.53
CA SER A 125 -18.78 -4.90 15.67
C SER A 125 -20.13 -5.56 15.32
N GLU A 126 -20.19 -6.34 14.25
CA GLU A 126 -21.39 -7.10 13.89
C GLU A 126 -21.70 -8.19 14.93
N ALA A 127 -20.69 -8.96 15.35
CA ALA A 127 -20.87 -10.02 16.35
C ALA A 127 -21.37 -9.48 17.70
N THR A 128 -20.89 -8.31 18.14
CA THR A 128 -21.36 -7.66 19.37
C THR A 128 -22.78 -7.08 19.24
N SER A 129 -23.15 -6.58 18.06
CA SER A 129 -24.52 -6.17 17.75
C SER A 129 -25.48 -7.37 17.80
N PHE A 130 -25.16 -8.48 17.12
CA PHE A 130 -25.98 -9.70 17.14
C PHE A 130 -26.14 -10.28 18.56
N HIS A 131 -25.08 -10.28 19.36
CA HIS A 131 -25.16 -10.75 20.75
C HIS A 131 -26.03 -9.82 21.61
N SER A 132 -25.93 -8.51 21.41
CA SER A 132 -26.78 -7.52 22.09
C SER A 132 -28.25 -7.63 21.69
N PHE A 133 -28.55 -7.90 20.42
CA PHE A 133 -29.92 -8.15 19.94
C PHE A 133 -30.52 -9.39 20.61
N HIS A 134 -29.76 -10.48 20.74
CA HIS A 134 -30.25 -11.70 21.38
C HIS A 134 -30.60 -11.47 22.87
N LEU A 135 -29.75 -10.74 23.59
CA LEU A 135 -30.01 -10.38 24.99
C LEU A 135 -31.24 -9.47 25.16
N LEU A 136 -31.49 -8.57 24.21
CA LEU A 136 -32.70 -7.72 24.21
C LEU A 136 -33.97 -8.54 23.96
N TYR A 137 -33.91 -9.56 23.10
CA TYR A 137 -35.03 -10.48 22.90
C TYR A 137 -35.35 -11.26 24.19
N ASP A 138 -34.33 -11.82 24.87
CA ASP A 138 -34.53 -12.52 26.14
C ASP A 138 -35.11 -11.60 27.23
N LEU A 139 -34.65 -10.34 27.31
CA LEU A 139 -35.20 -9.33 28.22
C LEU A 139 -36.65 -8.96 27.88
N SER A 140 -36.99 -8.79 26.60
CA SER A 140 -38.36 -8.49 26.17
C SER A 140 -39.33 -9.64 26.47
N PHE A 141 -38.87 -10.89 26.32
CA PHE A 141 -39.63 -12.08 26.68
C PHE A 141 -39.84 -12.19 28.19
N TYR A 142 -38.82 -11.86 29.00
CA TYR A 142 -38.91 -11.87 30.46
C TYR A 142 -39.84 -10.77 30.99
N LEU A 143 -39.83 -9.58 30.38
CA LEU A 143 -40.71 -8.46 30.75
C LEU A 143 -42.17 -8.62 30.27
N SER A 144 -42.44 -9.63 29.45
CA SER A 144 -43.78 -9.98 28.95
C SER A 144 -44.52 -11.01 29.82
N LYS A 145 -43.97 -11.38 30.99
CA LYS A 145 -44.60 -12.29 31.97
C LYS A 145 -45.00 -11.58 33.25
#